data_AF-A0A7C2Y750-F1
#
_entry.id   AF-A0A7C2Y750-F1
#
_cell.length_a   1.000
_cell.length_b   1.000
_cell.length_c   1.000
_cell.angle_alpha   90.00
_cell.angle_beta   90.00
_cell.angle_gamma   90.00
#
_symmetry.space_group_name_H-M   'P 1'
#
loop_
_entity.id
_entity.type
_entity.pdbx_description
1 polymer ?
#
loop_
_entity_poly.entity_id
_entity_poly.type
_entity_poly.pdbx_seq_one_letter_code
_entity_poly.pdbx_strand_id
1 'polypeptide(L)' 'MIPKAIISPQAEEDLSDIGVYTEKQWGKRQRKKYIAQLINRITKLAKNPALGRQRYELPQALY' A
#
# COMPACT_ATOMS: atom_id res chain seq x y z
N MET A 1 14.27 2.11 3.94
CA MET A 1 14.17 0.67 3.64
C MET A 1 12.93 0.10 4.32
N ILE A 2 11.99 -0.46 3.55
CA ILE A 2 10.91 -1.31 4.06
C ILE A 2 11.53 -2.70 4.31
N PRO A 3 11.47 -3.29 5.52
CA PRO A 3 12.01 -4.63 5.73
C PRO A 3 11.12 -5.67 5.03
N LYS A 4 11.72 -6.53 4.19
CA LYS A 4 11.19 -7.80 3.64
C LYS A 4 9.72 -7.80 3.16
N ALA A 5 9.31 -6.83 2.34
CA ALA A 5 8.11 -6.96 1.53
C ALA A 5 8.50 -6.87 0.06
N ILE A 6 8.13 -7.86 -0.75
CA ILE A 6 8.21 -7.78 -2.21
C ILE A 6 6.94 -7.06 -2.66
N ILE A 7 7.09 -5.90 -3.29
CA ILE A 7 5.99 -5.16 -3.90
C ILE A 7 6.03 -5.51 -5.40
N SER A 8 4.89 -5.91 -5.96
CA SER A 8 4.82 -6.15 -7.41
C SER A 8 4.95 -4.83 -8.17
N PRO A 9 5.44 -4.83 -9.43
CA PRO A 9 5.48 -3.61 -10.23
C PRO A 9 4.12 -2.90 -10.33
N GLN A 10 3.04 -3.66 -10.43
CA GLN A 10 1.67 -3.14 -10.45
C GLN A 10 1.32 -2.39 -9.15
N ALA A 11 1.69 -2.94 -7.99
CA ALA A 11 1.44 -2.28 -6.71
C ALA A 11 2.33 -1.03 -6.50
N GLU A 12 3.51 -0.96 -7.13
CA GLU A 12 4.31 0.27 -7.17
C GLU A 12 3.65 1.36 -8.02
N GLU A 13 3.10 0.98 -9.18
CA GLU A 13 2.32 1.85 -10.05
C GLU A 13 1.08 2.39 -9.32
N ASP A 14 0.34 1.52 -8.62
CA ASP A 14 -0.82 1.91 -7.80
C ASP A 14 -0.45 2.98 -6.75
N LEU A 15 0.69 2.81 -6.05
CA LEU A 15 1.18 3.79 -5.08
C LEU A 15 1.53 5.14 -5.73
N SER A 16 2.08 5.10 -6.96
CA SER A 16 2.37 6.29 -7.75
C SER A 16 1.08 7.03 -8.13
N ASP A 17 0.10 6.32 -8.67
CA ASP A 17 -1.19 6.87 -9.12
C ASP A 17 -1.99 7.45 -7.96
N ILE A 18 -2.05 6.74 -6.82
CA ILE A 18 -2.63 7.25 -5.58
C ILE A 18 -1.92 8.54 -5.17
N GLY A 19 -0.59 8.58 -5.26
CA GLY A 19 0.21 9.76 -4.92
C GLY A 19 -0.13 10.96 -5.80
N VAL A 20 -0.16 10.77 -7.12
CA VAL A 20 -0.51 11.79 -8.11
C VAL A 20 -1.92 12.30 -7.89
N TYR A 21 -2.89 11.40 -7.74
CA TYR A 21 -4.29 11.78 -7.50
C TYR A 21 -4.45 12.55 -6.19
N THR A 22 -3.84 12.06 -5.10
CA THR A 22 -3.94 12.68 -3.77
C THR A 22 -3.35 14.10 -3.77
N GLU A 23 -2.25 14.33 -4.48
CA GLU A 23 -1.68 15.66 -4.62
C GLU A 23 -2.57 16.60 -5.44
N LYS A 24 -3.14 16.12 -6.55
CA LYS A 24 -4.06 16.92 -7.37
C LYS A 24 -5.29 17.38 -6.59
N GLN A 25 -5.83 16.52 -5.71
CA GLN A 25 -7.06 16.83 -4.96
C GLN A 25 -6.81 17.61 -3.66
N TRP A 26 -5.74 17.29 -2.92
CA TRP A 26 -5.54 17.79 -1.55
C TRP A 26 -4.14 18.36 -1.27
N GLY A 27 -3.30 18.43 -2.30
CA GLY A 27 -1.97 19.02 -2.22
C GLY A 27 -0.89 18.09 -1.64
N LYS A 28 0.36 18.57 -1.76
CA LYS A 28 1.58 17.82 -1.43
C LYS A 28 1.63 17.31 0.00
N ARG A 29 1.11 18.08 0.96
CA ARG A 29 1.09 17.69 2.39
C ARG A 29 0.23 16.44 2.59
N GLN A 30 -0.94 16.39 1.96
CA GLN A 30 -1.83 15.24 2.08
C GLN A 30 -1.27 14.03 1.34
N ARG A 31 -0.69 14.19 0.14
CA ARG A 31 0.06 13.13 -0.56
C ARG A 31 1.10 12.49 0.34
N LYS A 32 2.00 13.31 0.93
CA LYS A 32 3.08 12.82 1.79
C LYS A 32 2.53 12.05 2.99
N LYS A 33 1.49 12.58 3.64
CA LYS A 33 0.85 11.93 4.79
C LYS A 33 0.24 10.58 4.39
N TYR A 34 -0.53 10.54 3.31
CA TYR A 34 -1.30 9.36 2.92
C TYR A 34 -0.39 8.22 2.43
N ILE A 35 0.59 8.52 1.57
CA ILE A 35 1.58 7.52 1.11
C ILE A 35 2.38 6.96 2.30
N ALA A 36 2.79 7.80 3.25
CA ALA A 36 3.49 7.33 4.45
C ALA A 36 2.63 6.38 5.31
N GLN A 37 1.31 6.62 5.40
CA GLN A 37 0.38 5.75 6.10
C GLN A 37 0.24 4.39 5.42
N LEU A 38 0.14 4.36 4.09
CA LEU A 38 0.10 3.12 3.30
C LEU A 38 1.39 2.31 3.50
N ILE A 39 2.56 2.94 3.33
CA ILE A 39 3.86 2.28 3.51
C ILE A 39 4.01 1.73 4.93
N ASN A 40 3.59 2.50 5.95
CA ASN A 40 3.62 2.04 7.34
C ASN A 40 2.72 0.81 7.54
N ARG A 41 1.51 0.81 6.95
CA ARG A 41 0.60 -0.33 7.03
C ARG A 41 1.16 -1.57 6.34
N ILE A 42 1.71 -1.44 5.14
CA ILE A 42 2.39 -2.52 4.41
C ILE A 42 3.55 -3.06 5.25
N THR A 43 4.37 -2.18 5.83
CA THR A 43 5.48 -2.58 6.70
C THR A 43 5.01 -3.36 7.93
N LYS A 44 3.90 -2.96 8.55
CA LYS A 44 3.31 -3.68 9.69
C LYS A 44 2.79 -5.06 9.28
N LEU A 45 2.13 -5.17 8.13
CA LEU A 45 1.64 -6.45 7.60
C LEU A 45 2.82 -7.38 7.25
N ALA A 46 3.87 -6.87 6.64
CA ALA A 46 5.07 -7.65 6.32
C ALA A 46 5.76 -8.20 7.59
N LYS A 47 5.74 -7.44 8.69
CA LYS A 47 6.27 -7.88 9.99
C LYS A 47 5.36 -8.85 10.72
N ASN A 48 4.05 -8.75 10.55
CA ASN A 48 3.07 -9.63 11.18
C ASN A 48 1.92 -9.92 10.19
N PRO A 49 2.08 -10.96 9.34
CA PRO A 49 1.10 -11.31 8.32
C PRO A 49 -0.30 -11.64 8.87
N ALA A 50 -0.39 -12.13 10.12
CA ALA A 50 -1.65 -12.46 10.77
C ALA A 50 -2.54 -11.22 11.09
N LEU A 51 -2.01 -10.01 10.93
CA LEU A 51 -2.82 -8.78 10.99
C LEU A 51 -3.75 -8.63 9.78
N GLY A 52 -3.45 -9.34 8.68
CA GLY A 52 -4.31 -9.39 7.50
C GLY A 52 -5.51 -10.30 7.74
N ARG A 53 -6.72 -9.83 7.42
CA ARG A 53 -7.90 -10.68 7.40
C ARG A 53 -7.84 -11.57 6.15
N GLN A 54 -8.04 -12.88 6.32
CA GLN A 54 -8.24 -13.79 5.18
C GLN A 54 -9.52 -13.41 4.42
N ARG A 55 -9.42 -13.33 3.10
CA ARG A 55 -10.49 -12.86 2.21
C ARG A 55 -11.01 -13.99 1.33
N TYR A 56 -11.47 -15.09 1.92
CA TYR A 56 -11.89 -16.31 1.20
C TYR A 56 -12.93 -16.08 0.10
N GLU A 57 -13.65 -14.95 0.14
CA GLU A 57 -14.56 -14.53 -0.91
C GLU A 57 -13.88 -14.07 -2.20
N LEU A 58 -12.56 -13.82 -2.18
CA LEU A 58 -11.78 -13.42 -3.34
C LEU A 58 -11.19 -14.64 -4.05
N PRO A 59 -11.19 -14.65 -5.40
CA PRO A 59 -10.50 -15.67 -6.18
C PRO A 59 -9.03 -15.82 -5.77
N GLN A 60 -8.54 -17.07 -5.71
CA GLN A 60 -7.15 -17.40 -5.36
C GLN A 60 -6.12 -16.66 -6.25
N ALA A 61 -6.50 -16.28 -7.47
CA ALA A 61 -5.66 -15.55 -8.42
C ALA A 61 -5.40 -14.07 -8.05
N LEU A 62 -6.02 -13.56 -6.98
CA LEU A 62 -5.84 -12.18 -6.49
C LEU A 62 -4.94 -12.08 -5.24
N TYR A 63 -4.29 -13.19 -4.84
CA TYR A 63 -3.41 -13.27 -3.67
C TYR A 63 -1.93 -13.20 -4.03
#